data_AF-A0AAU8LSV4-F1
#
_entry.id   AF-A0AAU8LSV4-F1
#
_cell.length_a   1.000
_cell.length_b   1.000
_cell.length_c   1.000
_cell.angle_alpha   90.00
_cell.angle_beta   90.00
_cell.angle_gamma   90.00
#
_symmetry.space_group_name_H-M   'P 1'
#
loop_
_entity.id
_entity.type
_entity.pdbx_description
1 polymer ?
#
loop_
_entity_poly.entity_id
_entity_poly.type
_entity_poly.pdbx_seq_one_letter_code
_entity_poly.pdbx_strand_id
1 'polypeptide(L)'
;MKTINGRKQFIEIISGLSKDSKLLFYEEMSHCLTVCIRSIWSNNDLAEKQIIDQIKWVNEIQHRVTSKISVDRQGLHEWTESDFIDMVKHYVDLCPAIRDEVAYAINTAYSGL
;
A
#
# COMPACT_ATOMS: atom_id res chain seq x y z
N MET A 1 10.35 6.44 16.70
CA MET A 1 9.62 6.13 15.45
C MET A 1 10.66 5.65 14.44
N LYS A 2 10.62 4.38 14.00
CA LYS A 2 11.57 3.86 13.00
C LYS A 2 10.99 4.17 11.62
N THR A 3 11.43 5.26 11.02
CA THR A 3 11.10 5.58 9.63
C THR A 3 11.81 4.59 8.70
N ILE A 4 11.10 4.01 7.74
CA ILE A 4 11.68 3.07 6.78
C ILE A 4 12.44 3.89 5.73
N ASN A 5 13.78 3.90 5.83
CA ASN A 5 14.66 4.66 4.94
C ASN A 5 15.09 3.79 3.75
N GLY A 6 14.22 3.73 2.75
CA GLY A 6 14.53 3.24 1.41
C GLY A 6 13.98 1.86 1.06
N ARG A 7 13.75 1.64 -0.25
CA ARG A 7 13.11 0.44 -0.83
C ARG A 7 13.73 -0.88 -0.36
N LYS A 8 15.06 -0.98 -0.31
CA LYS A 8 15.77 -2.21 0.07
C LYS A 8 15.54 -2.56 1.55
N GLN A 9 15.59 -1.55 2.41
CA GLN A 9 15.30 -1.71 3.84
C GLN A 9 13.83 -2.12 4.06
N PHE A 10 12.90 -1.58 3.26
CA PHE A 10 11.48 -1.98 3.31
C PHE A 10 11.28 -3.45 2.96
N ILE A 11 11.85 -3.92 1.83
CA ILE A 11 11.77 -5.33 1.41
C ILE A 11 12.30 -6.23 2.53
N GLU A 12 13.50 -5.95 3.03
CA GLU A 12 14.14 -6.75 4.08
C GLU A 12 13.29 -6.81 5.36
N ILE A 13 12.71 -5.68 5.76
CA ILE A 13 11.85 -5.60 6.96
C ILE A 13 10.57 -6.43 6.77
N ILE A 14 9.82 -6.22 5.68
CA ILE A 14 8.53 -6.88 5.48
C ILE A 14 8.72 -8.38 5.18
N SER A 15 9.72 -8.75 4.39
CA SER A 15 10.04 -10.15 4.13
C SER A 15 10.46 -10.90 5.41
N GLY A 16 11.09 -10.21 6.36
CA GLY A 16 11.49 -10.77 7.66
C GLY A 16 10.36 -10.91 8.70
N LEU A 17 9.16 -10.41 8.41
CA LEU A 17 8.01 -10.57 9.30
C LEU A 17 7.54 -12.02 9.36
N SER A 18 7.00 -12.43 10.52
CA SER A 18 6.24 -13.66 10.64
C SER A 18 5.03 -13.64 9.68
N LYS A 19 4.49 -14.81 9.32
CA LYS A 19 3.30 -14.89 8.47
C LYS A 19 2.15 -14.06 9.02
N ASP A 20 1.87 -14.16 10.33
CA ASP A 20 0.77 -13.45 10.97
C ASP A 20 1.01 -11.93 11.01
N SER A 21 2.24 -11.50 11.33
CA SER A 21 2.61 -10.08 11.30
C SER A 21 2.53 -9.50 9.88
N LYS A 22 2.87 -10.29 8.86
CA LYS A 22 2.78 -9.90 7.46
C LYS A 22 1.32 -9.76 7.00
N LEU A 23 0.44 -10.68 7.43
CA LEU A 23 -0.99 -10.56 7.17
C LEU A 23 -1.57 -9.32 7.86
N LEU A 24 -1.25 -9.10 9.13
CA LEU A 24 -1.67 -7.91 9.87
C LEU A 24 -1.21 -6.62 9.18
N PHE A 25 0.04 -6.57 8.72
CA PHE A 25 0.57 -5.45 7.95
C PHE A 25 -0.27 -5.15 6.71
N TYR A 26 -0.54 -6.15 5.87
CA TYR A 26 -1.29 -5.92 4.63
C TYR A 26 -2.76 -5.58 4.92
N GLU A 27 -3.36 -6.14 5.96
CA GLU A 27 -4.71 -5.80 6.40
C GLU A 27 -4.80 -4.33 6.83
N GLU A 28 -3.85 -3.87 7.64
CA GLU A 28 -3.78 -2.47 8.08
C GLU A 28 -3.46 -1.53 6.91
N MET A 29 -2.59 -1.93 5.98
CA MET A 29 -2.31 -1.17 4.76
C MET A 29 -3.57 -1.01 3.91
N SER A 30 -4.36 -2.07 3.75
CA SER A 30 -5.65 -2.01 3.02
C SER A 30 -6.64 -1.07 3.69
N HIS A 31 -6.68 -1.06 5.04
CA HIS A 31 -7.49 -0.12 5.79
C HIS A 31 -7.04 1.33 5.54
N CYS A 32 -5.75 1.60 5.68
CA CYS A 32 -5.20 2.94 5.47
C CYS A 32 -5.42 3.45 4.04
N LEU A 33 -5.29 2.60 3.01
CA LEU A 33 -5.60 2.98 1.63
C LEU A 33 -7.06 3.41 1.45
N THR A 34 -7.99 2.77 2.17
CA THR A 34 -9.40 3.21 2.18
C THR A 34 -9.55 4.60 2.80
N VAL A 35 -8.80 4.89 3.87
CA VAL A 35 -8.77 6.23 4.48
C VAL A 35 -8.20 7.25 3.50
N CYS A 36 -7.12 6.93 2.80
CA CYS A 36 -6.54 7.79 1.77
C CYS A 36 -7.54 8.11 0.66
N ILE A 37 -8.28 7.12 0.15
CA ILE A 37 -9.34 7.33 -0.87
C ILE A 37 -10.38 8.33 -0.36
N ARG A 38 -10.83 8.21 0.90
CA ARG A 38 -11.79 9.14 1.50
C ARG A 38 -11.22 10.56 1.66
N SER A 39 -9.94 10.66 2.00
CA SER A 39 -9.22 11.94 2.11
C SER A 39 -9.14 12.63 0.75
N ILE A 40 -8.76 11.90 -0.30
CA ILE A 40 -8.70 12.42 -1.68
C ILE A 40 -10.09 12.85 -2.15
N TRP A 41 -11.12 12.02 -1.94
CA TRP A 41 -12.50 12.33 -2.31
C TRP A 41 -13.02 13.63 -1.68
N SER A 42 -12.61 13.88 -0.43
CA SER A 42 -13.07 15.05 0.34
C SER A 42 -12.19 16.29 0.13
N ASN A 43 -11.18 16.23 -0.75
CA ASN A 43 -10.24 17.31 -0.98
C ASN A 43 -10.83 18.35 -1.95
N ASN A 44 -11.32 19.47 -1.39
CA ASN A 44 -11.93 20.57 -2.15
C ASN A 44 -10.93 21.38 -2.98
N ASP A 45 -9.62 21.19 -2.79
CA ASP A 45 -8.58 21.91 -3.54
C ASP A 45 -8.23 21.20 -4.86
N LEU A 46 -8.72 19.98 -5.09
CA LEU A 46 -8.48 19.20 -6.30
C LEU A 46 -9.63 19.35 -7.29
N ALA A 47 -9.30 19.44 -8.58
CA ALA A 47 -10.30 19.30 -9.63
C ALA A 47 -10.86 17.87 -9.65
N GLU A 48 -12.14 17.69 -10.02
CA GLU A 48 -12.80 16.38 -10.09
C GLU A 48 -11.98 15.34 -10.87
N LYS A 49 -11.41 15.72 -12.01
CA LYS A 49 -10.55 14.84 -12.81
C LYS A 49 -9.33 14.33 -12.02
N GLN A 50 -8.73 15.18 -11.18
CA GLN A 50 -7.60 14.80 -10.34
C GLN A 50 -8.03 13.86 -9.21
N ILE A 51 -9.18 14.13 -8.58
CA ILE A 51 -9.78 13.25 -7.57
C ILE A 51 -9.99 11.84 -8.14
N ILE A 52 -10.65 11.76 -9.31
CA ILE A 52 -10.95 10.49 -9.96
C ILE A 52 -9.66 9.73 -10.31
N ASP A 53 -8.67 10.41 -10.90
CA ASP A 53 -7.42 9.76 -11.31
C ASP A 53 -6.64 9.24 -10.09
N GLN A 54 -6.52 10.04 -9.03
CA GLN A 54 -5.84 9.61 -7.80
C GLN A 54 -6.57 8.43 -7.12
N ILE A 55 -7.90 8.51 -6.96
CA ILE A 55 -8.69 7.42 -6.35
C ILE A 55 -8.55 6.13 -7.15
N LYS A 56 -8.57 6.20 -8.48
CA LYS A 56 -8.41 5.03 -9.34
C LYS A 56 -7.13 4.26 -9.00
N TRP A 57 -5.99 4.95 -8.90
CA TRP A 57 -4.71 4.30 -8.67
C TRP A 57 -4.50 3.85 -7.23
N VAL A 58 -4.99 4.60 -6.24
CA VAL A 58 -4.99 4.15 -4.83
C VAL A 58 -5.88 2.91 -4.68
N ASN A 59 -7.05 2.88 -5.32
CA ASN A 59 -7.94 1.74 -5.31
C ASN A 59 -7.33 0.51 -6.00
N GLU A 60 -6.61 0.69 -7.11
CA GLU A 60 -5.88 -0.39 -7.76
C GLU A 60 -4.83 -0.99 -6.80
N ILE A 61 -4.04 -0.17 -6.10
CA ILE A 61 -3.09 -0.64 -5.09
C ILE A 61 -3.84 -1.41 -3.97
N GLN A 62 -4.97 -0.90 -3.50
CA GLN A 62 -5.80 -1.57 -2.49
C GLN A 62 -6.30 -2.95 -2.98
N HIS A 63 -6.76 -3.07 -4.22
CA HIS A 63 -7.14 -4.35 -4.83
C HIS A 63 -5.97 -5.34 -4.86
N ARG A 64 -4.75 -4.87 -5.09
CA ARG A 64 -3.57 -5.74 -5.06
C ARG A 64 -3.17 -6.14 -3.65
N VAL A 65 -3.29 -5.26 -2.67
CA VAL A 65 -3.09 -5.60 -1.25
C VAL A 65 -4.07 -6.70 -0.82
N THR A 66 -5.36 -6.55 -1.13
CA THR A 66 -6.38 -7.57 -0.79
C THR A 66 -6.13 -8.90 -1.50
N SER A 67 -5.66 -8.87 -2.74
CA SER A 67 -5.21 -10.07 -3.46
C SER A 67 -4.02 -10.74 -2.77
N LYS A 68 -3.03 -9.96 -2.32
CA LYS A 68 -1.84 -10.45 -1.62
C LYS A 68 -2.21 -11.12 -0.29
N ILE A 69 -3.11 -10.51 0.49
CA ILE A 69 -3.66 -11.12 1.72
C ILE A 69 -4.28 -12.49 1.42
N SER A 70 -5.10 -12.57 0.36
CA SER A 70 -5.76 -13.82 -0.03
C SER A 70 -4.76 -14.91 -0.41
N VAL A 71 -3.75 -14.57 -1.21
CA VAL A 71 -2.66 -15.48 -1.61
C VAL A 71 -1.89 -15.99 -0.39
N ASP A 72 -1.51 -15.09 0.53
CA ASP A 72 -0.72 -15.44 1.72
C ASP A 72 -1.54 -16.28 2.72
N ARG A 73 -2.83 -15.96 2.91
CA ARG A 73 -3.73 -16.74 3.78
C ARG A 73 -3.90 -18.16 3.27
N GLN A 74 -4.16 -18.32 1.98
CA GLN A 74 -4.43 -19.62 1.35
C GLN A 74 -3.16 -20.42 1.02
N GLY A 75 -1.99 -19.79 1.03
CA GLY A 75 -0.73 -20.45 0.66
C GLY A 75 -0.72 -20.89 -0.80
N LEU A 76 -1.20 -20.05 -1.71
CA LEU A 76 -1.35 -20.37 -3.14
C LEU A 76 0.00 -20.43 -3.87
N HIS A 77 0.35 -19.35 -4.57
CA HIS A 77 1.62 -19.21 -5.26
C HIS A 77 2.53 -18.23 -4.52
N GLU A 78 3.82 -18.32 -4.77
CA GLU A 78 4.76 -17.33 -4.25
C GLU A 78 4.54 -15.99 -4.96
N TRP A 79 4.18 -14.98 -4.18
CA TRP A 79 4.19 -13.59 -4.60
C TRP A 79 5.16 -12.86 -3.69
N THR A 80 6.37 -12.58 -4.15
CA THR A 80 7.41 -12.03 -3.27
C THR A 80 7.09 -10.59 -2.88
N GLU A 81 7.66 -10.12 -1.77
CA GLU A 81 7.53 -8.72 -1.37
C GLU A 81 8.15 -7.79 -2.42
N SER A 82 9.23 -8.21 -3.10
CA SER A 82 9.84 -7.43 -4.17
C SER A 82 8.86 -7.22 -5.33
N ASP A 83 8.18 -8.27 -5.78
CA ASP A 83 7.19 -8.18 -6.86
C ASP A 83 6.03 -7.28 -6.46
N PHE A 84 5.56 -7.41 -5.22
CA PHE A 84 4.50 -6.56 -4.68
C PHE A 84 4.95 -5.09 -4.64
N ILE A 85 6.14 -4.80 -4.15
CA ILE A 85 6.67 -3.44 -4.07
C ILE A 85 6.88 -2.82 -5.44
N ASP A 86 7.29 -3.60 -6.43
CA ASP A 86 7.48 -3.13 -7.80
C ASP A 86 6.16 -2.79 -8.47
N MET A 87 5.11 -3.57 -8.19
CA MET A 87 3.75 -3.25 -8.57
C MET A 87 3.26 -1.96 -7.91
N VAL A 88 3.46 -1.77 -6.61
CA VAL A 88 3.05 -0.53 -5.92
C VAL A 88 3.78 0.67 -6.53
N LYS A 89 5.09 0.54 -6.73
CA LYS A 89 5.91 1.58 -7.35
C LYS A 89 5.40 1.91 -8.76
N HIS A 90 5.07 0.92 -9.57
CA HIS A 90 4.53 1.13 -10.91
C HIS A 90 3.28 2.02 -10.89
N TYR A 91 2.32 1.78 -9.97
CA TYR A 91 1.11 2.60 -9.89
C TYR A 91 1.37 4.01 -9.34
N VAL A 92 2.32 4.16 -8.41
CA VAL A 92 2.78 5.49 -7.97
C VAL A 92 3.47 6.24 -9.12
N ASP A 93 4.24 5.56 -9.97
CA ASP A 93 4.88 6.17 -11.13
C ASP A 93 3.85 6.62 -12.19
N LEU A 94 2.72 5.91 -12.32
CA LEU A 94 1.59 6.31 -13.19
C LEU A 94 0.82 7.53 -12.66
N CYS A 95 0.75 7.73 -11.34
CA CYS A 95 0.12 8.89 -10.74
C CYS A 95 0.94 9.39 -9.53
N PRO A 96 1.99 10.19 -9.74
CA PRO A 96 2.90 10.61 -8.67
C PRO A 96 2.23 11.37 -7.52
N ALA A 97 1.04 11.93 -7.77
CA ALA A 97 0.25 12.64 -6.77
C ALA A 97 -0.22 11.76 -5.61
N ILE A 98 -0.27 10.43 -5.77
CA ILE A 98 -0.70 9.50 -4.70
C ILE A 98 0.44 9.05 -3.77
N ARG A 99 1.66 9.55 -4.01
CA ARG A 99 2.87 9.07 -3.33
C ARG A 99 2.75 9.19 -1.81
N ASP A 100 2.25 10.32 -1.33
CA ASP A 100 2.20 10.61 0.10
C ASP A 100 1.13 9.77 0.79
N GLU A 101 0.00 9.53 0.13
CA GLU A 101 -1.05 8.61 0.59
C GLU A 101 -0.55 7.18 0.70
N VAL A 102 0.15 6.69 -0.33
CA VAL A 102 0.72 5.33 -0.32
C VAL A 102 1.81 5.20 0.74
N ALA A 103 2.68 6.20 0.87
CA ALA A 103 3.70 6.23 1.91
C ALA A 103 3.08 6.27 3.32
N TYR A 104 2.01 7.06 3.52
CA TYR A 104 1.25 7.09 4.76
C TYR A 104 0.68 5.71 5.08
N ALA A 105 0.04 5.04 4.12
CA ALA A 105 -0.55 3.73 4.34
C ALA A 105 0.49 2.67 4.74
N ILE A 106 1.65 2.67 4.07
CA ILE A 106 2.76 1.76 4.39
C ILE A 106 3.32 2.02 5.79
N ASN A 107 3.61 3.29 6.11
CA ASN A 107 4.25 3.65 7.38
C ASN A 107 3.32 3.42 8.57
N THR A 108 2.03 3.73 8.42
CA THR A 108 1.03 3.51 9.46
C THR A 108 0.83 2.02 9.71
N ALA A 109 0.68 1.23 8.65
CA ALA A 109 0.56 -0.23 8.75
C ALA A 109 1.76 -0.87 9.45
N TYR A 110 2.97 -0.42 9.13
CA TYR A 110 4.17 -0.93 9.80
C TYR A 110 4.29 -0.50 11.26
N SER A 111 3.88 0.74 11.58
CA SER A 111 3.95 1.26 12.95
C SER A 111 2.94 0.60 13.90
N GLY A 112 1.91 -0.06 13.35
CA GLY A 112 0.93 -0.84 14.11
C GLY A 112 1.39 -2.26 14.48
N LEU A 113 2.57 -2.69 14.02
CA LEU A 113 3.21 -3.97 14.37
C LEU A 113 4.11 -3.85 15.60
#